data_AF-M6RDQ7-F1
#
_entry.id   AF-M6RDQ7-F1
#
_cell.length_a   1.000
_cell.length_b   1.000
_cell.length_c   1.000
_cell.angle_alpha   90.00
_cell.angle_beta   90.00
_cell.angle_gamma   90.00
#
_symmetry.space_group_name_H-M   'P 1'
#
loop_
_entity.id
_entity.type
_entity.pdbx_description
1 polymer ?
#
loop_
_entity_poly.entity_id
_entity_poly.type
_entity_poly.pdbx_seq_one_letter_code
_entity_poly.pdbx_strand_id
1 'polypeptide(L)' 'MQKKNLILVPFFLDGVAGIKNLNQKDGIHPTAEGHRILAKNLIPFFKKF' A
#
# COMPACT_ATOMS: atom_id res chain seq x y z
N MET A 1 14.55 -18.72 8.90
CA MET A 1 13.12 -18.40 8.72
C MET A 1 12.50 -19.44 7.81
N GLN A 2 11.41 -20.09 8.22
CA GLN A 2 10.69 -21.03 7.35
C GLN A 2 9.90 -20.24 6.28
N LYS A 3 10.04 -20.61 5.01
CA LYS A 3 9.24 -20.01 3.92
C LYS A 3 7.83 -20.60 3.99
N LYS A 4 6.83 -19.75 4.26
CA LYS A 4 5.41 -20.11 4.15
C LYS A 4 4.95 -19.87 2.71
N ASN A 5 4.05 -20.71 2.20
CA ASN A 5 3.42 -20.52 0.88
C ASN A 5 2.29 -19.48 0.98
N LEU A 6 2.65 -18.23 1.26
CA LEU A 6 1.73 -17.11 1.39
C LEU A 6 2.02 -16.06 0.32
N ILE A 7 0.98 -15.33 -0.08
CA ILE A 7 1.14 -14.16 -0.94
C ILE A 7 1.91 -13.09 -0.14
N LEU A 8 3.00 -12.60 -0.73
CA LEU A 8 3.76 -11.49 -0.19
C LEU A 8 3.46 -10.24 -1.03
N VAL A 9 2.78 -9.27 -0.41
CA VAL A 9 2.73 -7.91 -0.95
C VAL A 9 4.07 -7.24 -0.58
N PRO A 10 4.77 -6.61 -1.54
CA PRO A 10 5.96 -5.80 -1.26
C PRO A 10 5.58 -4.57 -0.41
N PHE A 11 6.48 -3.59 -0.25
CA PHE A 11 6.23 -2.42 0.59
C PHE A 11 4.88 -1.76 0.26
N PHE A 12 3.93 -1.86 1.19
CA PHE A 12 2.53 -1.49 0.95
C PHE A 12 2.37 -0.01 0.60
N LEU A 13 3.15 0.87 1.25
CA LEU A 13 3.06 2.32 1.07
C LEU A 13 3.90 2.85 -0.10
N ASP A 14 4.35 1.97 -1.01
CA ASP A 14 5.10 2.39 -2.20
C ASP A 14 4.29 3.39 -3.05
N GLY A 15 4.93 4.48 -3.44
CA GLY A 15 4.29 5.60 -4.13
C GLY A 15 3.35 6.45 -3.29
N VAL A 16 3.29 6.26 -1.95
CA VAL A 16 2.46 7.07 -1.03
C VAL A 16 3.26 7.61 0.15
N ALA A 17 4.12 6.82 0.78
CA ALA A 17 4.85 7.22 1.99
C ALA A 17 5.67 8.51 1.78
N GLY A 18 5.52 9.47 2.69
CA GLY A 18 6.29 10.72 2.70
C GLY A 18 5.90 11.75 1.62
N ILE A 19 4.98 11.41 0.71
CA ILE A 19 4.49 12.34 -0.32
C ILE A 19 3.43 13.26 0.30
N LYS A 20 3.75 14.55 0.41
CA LYS A 20 2.98 15.54 1.19
C LYS A 20 1.49 15.62 0.82
N ASN A 21 1.13 15.57 -0.46
CA ASN A 21 -0.27 15.62 -0.91
C ASN A 21 -1.02 14.29 -0.75
N LEU A 22 -0.29 13.19 -0.55
CA LEU A 22 -0.87 11.85 -0.35
C LEU A 22 -0.91 11.44 1.12
N ASN A 23 -0.43 12.30 2.04
CA ASN A 23 -0.47 12.08 3.49
C ASN A 23 -1.23 13.22 4.20
N GLN A 24 -1.76 12.90 5.38
CA GLN A 24 -2.40 13.84 6.30
C GLN A 24 -1.37 14.82 6.86
N LYS A 25 -1.83 15.79 7.66
CA LYS A 25 -0.96 16.83 8.23
C LYS A 25 0.20 16.27 9.08
N ASP A 26 0.06 15.05 9.60
CA ASP A 26 1.10 14.34 10.34
C ASP A 26 2.22 13.75 9.47
N GLY A 27 2.03 13.69 8.15
CA GLY A 27 3.02 13.19 7.20
C GLY A 27 3.21 11.66 7.20
N ILE A 28 2.42 10.89 7.97
CA ILE A 28 2.55 9.43 8.05
C ILE A 28 1.26 8.67 7.71
N HIS A 29 0.10 9.30 7.83
CA HIS A 29 -1.18 8.67 7.49
C HIS A 29 -1.60 9.05 6.06
N PRO A 30 -1.96 8.10 5.18
CA PRO A 30 -2.42 8.45 3.85
C PRO A 30 -3.73 9.26 3.84
N THR A 31 -3.89 10.14 2.85
CA THR A 31 -5.16 10.81 2.55
C THR A 31 -6.13 9.86 1.85
N ALA A 32 -7.37 10.29 1.60
CA ALA A 32 -8.31 9.53 0.77
C ALA A 32 -7.74 9.22 -0.63
N GLU A 33 -6.99 10.15 -1.22
CA GLU A 33 -6.28 9.91 -2.48
C GLU A 33 -5.15 8.90 -2.32
N GLY A 34 -4.32 9.03 -1.28
CA GLY A 34 -3.30 8.03 -0.95
C GLY A 34 -3.90 6.62 -0.83
N HIS A 35 -5.02 6.47 -0.12
CA HIS A 35 -5.73 5.18 -0.02
C HIS A 35 -6.19 4.62 -1.37
N ARG A 36 -6.60 5.45 -2.34
CA ARG A 36 -6.95 4.97 -3.69
C ARG A 36 -5.75 4.36 -4.41
N ILE A 37 -4.56 4.92 -4.23
CA ILE A 37 -3.31 4.38 -4.79
C ILE A 37 -2.98 3.05 -4.10
N LEU A 38 -3.04 3.01 -2.77
CA LEU A 38 -2.80 1.77 -1.99
C LEU A 38 -3.72 0.62 -2.42
N ALA A 39 -5.02 0.91 -2.64
CA ALA A 39 -5.96 -0.08 -3.16
C ALA A 39 -5.54 -0.60 -4.54
N LYS A 40 -5.13 0.29 -5.47
CA LYS A 40 -4.62 -0.11 -6.79
C LYS A 40 -3.37 -0.99 -6.69
N ASN A 41 -2.47 -0.71 -5.75
CA ASN A 41 -1.28 -1.51 -5.50
C ASN A 41 -1.63 -2.94 -5.03
N LEU A 42 -2.71 -3.09 -4.26
CA LEU A 42 -3.14 -4.39 -3.74
C LEU A 42 -3.96 -5.23 -4.71
N ILE A 43 -4.75 -4.62 -5.58
CA ILE A 43 -5.67 -5.33 -6.50
C ILE A 43 -4.99 -6.51 -7.25
N PRO A 44 -3.77 -6.38 -7.81
CA PRO A 44 -3.10 -7.50 -8.48
C PRO A 44 -2.88 -8.74 -7.61
N PHE A 45 -2.77 -8.59 -6.29
CA PHE A 45 -2.53 -9.68 -5.34
C PHE A 45 -3.81 -10.40 -4.90
N PHE A 46 -4.98 -9.81 -5.14
CA PHE A 46 -6.28 -10.40 -4.81
C PHE A 46 -6.95 -11.12 -6.00
N LYS A 47 -6.50 -10.87 -7.24
CA LYS A 47 -7.08 -11.42 -8.48
C LYS A 47 -6.91 -12.93 -8.69
N LYS A 48 -6.55 -13.68 -7.65
CA LYS A 48 -6.29 -15.12 -7.70
C LYS A 48 -7.41 -15.98 -7.11
N PHE A 49 -8.59 -15.39 -6.88
CA PHE A 49 -9.82 -16.08 -6.49
C PHE A 49 -10.89 -15.90 -7.56
#